data_AF-A0A7K7AE19-F1
#
_entry.id   AF-A0A7K7AE19-F1
#
_cell.length_a   1.000
_cell.length_b   1.000
_cell.length_c   1.000
_cell.angle_alpha   90.00
_cell.angle_beta   90.00
_cell.angle_gamma   90.00
#
_symmetry.space_group_name_H-M   'P 1'
#
loop_
_entity.id
_entity.type
_entity.pdbx_description
1 polymer ?
#
loop_
_entity_poly.entity_id
_entity_poly.type
_entity_poly.pdbx_seq_one_letter_code
_entity_poly.pdbx_strand_id
1 'polypeptide(L)'
;RRVSSVLNRDVKQFGKMHMFDGDEDTCWNSDQGPVQWVTLDFPRAVKVSRLLVQFQGGFSSRLCTLEGCRTGQELAKISQLYPEDSNALQISFGSNSSVFQVQETVLDKLKITFENGTDFFGRIVIYHLNVLGERL
;
A
#
# COMPACT_ATOMS: atom_id res chain seq x y z
N ARG A 1 -5.51 10.42 -3.70
CA ARG A 1 -5.13 9.03 -4.06
C ARG A 1 -4.40 9.02 -5.41
N ARG A 2 -3.16 8.54 -5.45
CA ARG A 2 -2.28 8.46 -6.64
C ARG A 2 -1.47 7.17 -6.60
N VAL A 3 -0.99 6.70 -7.75
CA VAL A 3 -0.14 5.50 -7.89
C VAL A 3 1.00 5.78 -8.86
N SER A 4 2.07 4.98 -8.80
CA SER A 4 3.25 5.08 -9.67
C SER A 4 2.94 4.91 -11.15
N SER A 5 2.30 3.79 -11.50
CA SER A 5 2.04 3.36 -12.87
C SER A 5 0.83 2.43 -12.92
N VAL A 6 0.34 2.17 -14.13
CA VAL A 6 -0.73 1.19 -14.40
C VAL A 6 -0.30 0.40 -15.63
N LEU A 7 -0.40 -0.93 -15.57
CA LEU A 7 -0.04 -1.84 -16.65
C LEU A 7 -0.66 -1.39 -17.97
N ASN A 8 0.18 -1.22 -19.01
CA ASN A 8 -0.22 -0.76 -20.35
C ASN A 8 -1.01 0.57 -20.37
N ARG A 9 -0.97 1.35 -19.28
CA ARG A 9 -1.82 2.54 -19.07
C ARG A 9 -3.33 2.24 -19.11
N ASP A 10 -3.72 0.98 -18.93
CA ASP A 10 -5.13 0.57 -18.91
C ASP A 10 -5.75 0.85 -17.55
N VAL A 11 -6.08 2.13 -17.33
CA VAL A 11 -6.71 2.61 -16.09
C VAL A 11 -8.12 2.02 -15.91
N LYS A 12 -8.76 1.55 -16.99
CA LYS A 12 -10.11 0.99 -16.91
C LYS A 12 -10.09 -0.41 -16.31
N GLN A 13 -9.10 -1.23 -16.66
CA GLN A 13 -8.98 -2.61 -16.19
C GLN A 13 -8.11 -2.74 -14.94
N PHE A 14 -7.07 -1.92 -14.80
CA PHE A 14 -6.04 -2.07 -13.77
C PHE A 14 -5.85 -0.81 -12.92
N GLY A 15 -6.86 0.06 -12.88
CA GLY A 15 -6.77 1.35 -12.21
C GLY A 15 -6.74 1.25 -10.68
N LYS A 16 -6.17 2.27 -10.05
CA LYS A 16 -6.08 2.40 -8.58
C LYS A 16 -7.41 2.33 -7.82
N MET A 17 -8.55 2.50 -8.51
CA MET A 17 -9.86 2.45 -7.88
C MET A 17 -10.21 1.03 -7.43
N HIS A 18 -9.70 0.02 -8.15
CA HIS A 18 -9.93 -1.39 -7.88
C HIS A 18 -9.38 -1.85 -6.53
N MET A 19 -8.34 -1.20 -6.00
CA MET A 19 -7.88 -1.45 -4.64
C MET A 19 -8.94 -1.16 -3.55
N PHE A 20 -10.03 -0.47 -3.88
CA PHE A 20 -10.99 0.09 -2.92
C PHE A 20 -12.46 -0.17 -3.28
N ASP A 21 -12.77 -0.90 -4.35
CA ASP A 21 -14.16 -1.17 -4.75
C ASP A 21 -14.75 -2.42 -4.08
N GLY A 22 -13.90 -3.26 -3.49
CA GLY A 22 -14.31 -4.49 -2.80
C GLY A 22 -14.66 -5.63 -3.75
N ASP A 23 -14.31 -5.51 -5.03
CA ASP A 23 -14.47 -6.55 -6.03
C ASP A 23 -13.22 -7.45 -6.04
N GLU A 24 -13.41 -8.75 -5.81
CA GLU A 24 -12.32 -9.73 -5.76
C GLU A 24 -11.70 -10.00 -7.14
N ASP A 25 -12.41 -9.66 -8.22
CA ASP A 25 -11.97 -9.89 -9.60
C ASP A 25 -11.24 -8.69 -10.21
N THR A 26 -11.16 -7.56 -9.50
CA THR A 26 -10.49 -6.35 -9.99
C THR A 26 -9.26 -6.00 -9.15
N CYS A 27 -8.25 -5.40 -9.79
CA CYS A 27 -7.02 -5.04 -9.09
C CYS A 27 -6.39 -3.76 -9.64
N TRP A 28 -5.54 -3.14 -8.82
CA TRP A 28 -4.50 -2.30 -9.37
C TRP A 28 -3.32 -3.19 -9.78
N ASN A 29 -2.88 -3.04 -11.04
CA ASN A 29 -1.69 -3.70 -11.56
C ASN A 29 -0.71 -2.63 -12.02
N SER A 30 0.43 -2.52 -11.35
CA SER A 30 1.46 -1.57 -11.76
C SER A 30 2.10 -2.01 -13.09
N ASP A 31 2.65 -1.05 -13.82
CA ASP A 31 3.59 -1.40 -14.88
C ASP A 31 4.94 -1.86 -14.27
N GLN A 32 5.84 -2.38 -15.09
CA GLN A 32 7.19 -2.79 -14.66
C GLN A 32 7.98 -1.61 -14.07
N GLY A 33 8.87 -1.91 -13.12
CA GLY A 33 9.74 -0.91 -12.51
C GLY A 33 10.32 -1.35 -11.17
N PRO A 34 11.47 -0.81 -10.76
CA PRO A 34 12.17 -1.24 -9.55
C PRO A 34 11.44 -0.86 -8.26
N VAL A 35 10.61 0.18 -8.32
CA VAL A 35 9.86 0.73 -7.18
C VAL A 35 8.47 1.14 -7.65
N GLN A 36 7.46 0.68 -6.93
CA GLN A 36 6.07 1.09 -7.13
C GLN A 36 5.57 1.82 -5.89
N TRP A 37 4.51 2.62 -6.01
CA TRP A 37 3.98 3.31 -4.84
C TRP A 37 2.50 3.65 -4.97
N VAL A 38 1.87 3.78 -3.81
CA VAL A 38 0.51 4.30 -3.64
C VAL A 38 0.56 5.46 -2.66
N THR A 39 -0.03 6.60 -3.02
CA THR A 39 -0.20 7.76 -2.13
C THR A 39 -1.67 7.99 -1.85
N LEU A 40 -2.01 8.10 -0.58
CA LEU A 40 -3.33 8.44 -0.08
C LEU A 40 -3.27 9.84 0.52
N ASP A 41 -4.14 10.72 0.03
CA ASP A 41 -4.34 12.06 0.57
C ASP A 41 -5.70 12.01 1.29
N PHE A 42 -5.69 12.29 2.60
CA PHE A 42 -6.89 12.28 3.42
C PHE A 42 -7.52 13.68 3.43
N PRO A 43 -8.86 13.80 3.37
CA PRO A 43 -9.53 15.10 3.39
C PRO A 43 -9.40 15.83 4.73
N ARG A 44 -9.05 15.10 5.79
CA ARG A 44 -8.73 15.62 7.12
C ARG A 44 -7.67 14.73 7.77
N ALA A 45 -7.08 15.25 8.83
CA ALA A 45 -6.15 14.53 9.68
C ALA A 45 -6.73 13.17 10.12
N VAL A 46 -5.95 12.13 9.95
CA VAL A 46 -6.27 10.80 10.47
C VAL A 46 -5.12 10.28 11.31
N LYS A 47 -5.45 9.53 12.35
CA LYS A 47 -4.52 8.73 13.11
C LYS A 47 -4.52 7.33 12.51
N VAL A 48 -3.49 7.01 11.73
CA VAL A 48 -3.36 5.69 11.10
C VAL A 48 -2.91 4.68 12.16
N SER A 49 -3.62 3.55 12.23
CA SER A 49 -3.33 2.47 13.16
C SER A 49 -3.00 1.16 12.45
N ARG A 50 -3.66 0.83 11.32
CA ARG A 50 -3.41 -0.42 10.58
C ARG A 50 -3.47 -0.24 9.07
N LEU A 51 -2.72 -1.05 8.35
CA LEU A 51 -2.77 -1.23 6.91
C LEU A 51 -3.23 -2.66 6.61
N LEU A 52 -4.17 -2.83 5.70
CA LEU A 52 -4.57 -4.13 5.16
C LEU A 52 -4.26 -4.11 3.69
N VAL A 53 -3.59 -5.15 3.20
CA VAL A 53 -3.22 -5.27 1.81
C VAL A 53 -3.40 -6.72 1.36
N GLN A 54 -3.99 -6.91 0.20
CA GLN A 54 -4.06 -8.22 -0.46
C GLN A 54 -3.35 -8.11 -1.81
N PHE A 55 -2.24 -8.82 -1.92
CA PHE A 55 -1.49 -8.93 -3.17
C PHE A 55 -2.01 -10.07 -4.04
N GLN A 56 -1.58 -10.11 -5.30
CA GLN A 56 -1.55 -11.36 -6.04
C GLN A 56 -0.27 -12.12 -5.69
N GLY A 57 -0.37 -13.42 -5.43
CA GLY A 57 0.82 -14.27 -5.27
C GLY A 57 1.73 -14.21 -6.51
N GLY A 58 3.02 -14.03 -6.29
CA GLY A 58 4.04 -13.80 -7.33
C GLY A 58 4.19 -12.34 -7.76
N PHE A 59 3.38 -11.42 -7.25
CA PHE A 59 3.39 -9.98 -7.57
C PHE A 59 3.29 -9.11 -6.31
N SER A 60 3.86 -9.60 -5.22
CA SER A 60 3.96 -8.90 -3.94
C SER A 60 5.26 -8.08 -3.86
N SER A 61 5.43 -7.36 -2.76
CA SER A 61 6.66 -6.63 -2.44
C SER A 61 7.43 -7.37 -1.34
N ARG A 62 8.77 -7.36 -1.40
CA ARG A 62 9.57 -7.86 -0.27
C ARG A 62 9.78 -6.81 0.81
N LEU A 63 9.59 -5.52 0.50
CA LEU A 63 9.75 -4.41 1.43
C LEU A 63 8.75 -3.29 1.08
N CYS A 64 7.87 -3.00 2.01
CA CYS A 64 7.00 -1.83 1.97
C CYS A 64 7.50 -0.76 2.94
N THR A 65 7.82 0.43 2.45
CA THR A 65 8.15 1.59 3.31
C THR A 65 6.91 2.48 3.43
N LEU A 66 6.47 2.73 4.67
CA LEU A 66 5.41 3.68 4.99
C LEU A 66 6.00 5.04 5.33
N GLU A 67 5.53 6.08 4.66
CA GLU A 67 5.92 7.46 4.90
C GLU A 67 4.66 8.32 5.05
N GLY A 68 4.66 9.32 5.92
CA GLY A 68 3.53 10.23 6.05
C GLY A 68 3.93 11.63 6.47
N CYS A 69 3.00 12.56 6.30
CA CYS A 69 3.20 13.95 6.69
C CYS A 69 1.89 14.66 7.02
N ARG A 70 2.01 15.76 7.78
CA ARG A 70 0.95 16.78 7.87
C ARG A 70 1.02 17.71 6.65
N THR A 71 -0.05 18.45 6.43
CA THR A 71 -0.15 19.45 5.36
C THR A 71 1.00 20.46 5.47
N GLY A 72 1.73 20.66 4.37
CA GLY A 72 2.88 21.57 4.32
C GLY A 72 4.20 20.99 4.84
N GLN A 73 4.21 19.72 5.31
CA GLN A 73 5.43 19.04 5.76
C GLN A 73 5.95 18.05 4.71
N GLU A 74 7.24 17.74 4.80
CA GLU A 74 7.87 16.66 4.04
C GLU A 74 7.43 15.29 4.56
N LEU A 75 7.47 14.29 3.67
CA LEU A 75 7.20 12.90 4.04
C LEU A 75 8.29 12.40 4.99
N ALA A 76 7.87 11.89 6.13
CA ALA A 76 8.74 11.23 7.10
C ALA A 76 8.43 9.74 7.16
N LYS A 77 9.47 8.92 7.27
CA LYS A 77 9.34 7.47 7.42
C LYS A 77 8.61 7.14 8.73
N ILE A 78 7.56 6.33 8.64
CA ILE A 78 6.76 5.82 9.76
C ILE A 78 7.22 4.41 10.13
N SER A 79 7.27 3.51 9.14
CA SER A 79 7.62 2.10 9.38
C SER A 79 8.09 1.41 8.11
N GLN A 80 8.63 0.21 8.28
CA GLN A 80 8.85 -0.75 7.20
C GLN A 80 8.07 -2.02 7.47
N LEU A 81 7.53 -2.59 6.42
CA LEU A 81 6.77 -3.83 6.43
C LEU A 81 7.38 -4.81 5.41
N TYR A 82 7.26 -6.10 5.66
CA TYR A 82 7.78 -7.18 4.83
C TYR A 82 6.62 -8.16 4.59
N PRO A 83 5.78 -7.90 3.59
CA PRO A 83 4.63 -8.76 3.33
C PRO A 83 5.06 -10.10 2.75
N GLU A 84 4.20 -11.10 2.93
CA GLU A 84 4.36 -12.40 2.32
C GLU A 84 4.00 -12.36 0.83
N ASP A 85 4.61 -13.25 0.06
CA ASP A 85 4.26 -13.47 -1.34
C ASP A 85 3.07 -14.44 -1.45
N SER A 86 1.88 -13.95 -1.09
CA SER A 86 0.65 -14.74 -1.06
C SER A 86 -0.55 -13.90 -1.48
N ASN A 87 -1.65 -14.57 -1.85
CA ASN A 87 -2.93 -13.91 -2.11
C ASN A 87 -3.80 -13.73 -0.84
N ALA A 88 -3.27 -14.07 0.33
CA ALA A 88 -4.01 -13.87 1.57
C ALA A 88 -4.12 -12.37 1.88
N LEU A 89 -5.23 -11.96 2.47
CA LEU A 89 -5.37 -10.61 3.02
C LEU A 89 -4.41 -10.48 4.22
N GLN A 90 -3.41 -9.61 4.08
CA GLN A 90 -2.40 -9.37 5.10
C GLN A 90 -2.78 -8.11 5.88
N ILE A 91 -2.94 -8.27 7.19
CA ILE A 91 -3.15 -7.16 8.11
C ILE A 91 -1.79 -6.82 8.70
N SER A 92 -1.43 -5.54 8.72
CA SER A 92 -0.17 -5.07 9.27
C SER A 92 -0.05 -5.27 10.80
N PHE A 93 -0.91 -6.09 11.43
CA PHE A 93 -0.94 -6.42 12.85
C PHE A 93 -1.58 -7.80 13.15
N GLY A 94 -0.77 -8.75 13.67
CA GLY A 94 -1.18 -9.91 14.50
C GLY A 94 -1.06 -11.29 13.82
N SER A 95 -0.48 -12.35 14.41
CA SER A 95 0.06 -12.62 15.75
C SER A 95 1.32 -13.50 15.62
N ASN A 96 2.47 -13.09 16.18
CA ASN A 96 3.62 -13.92 16.62
C ASN A 96 4.99 -13.18 16.62
N SER A 97 5.08 -11.93 16.16
CA SER A 97 6.37 -11.21 16.17
C SER A 97 6.28 -9.80 16.70
N SER A 98 7.02 -9.54 17.76
CA SER A 98 7.30 -8.25 18.41
C SER A 98 8.11 -7.26 17.56
N VAL A 99 8.12 -7.43 16.23
CA VAL A 99 9.00 -6.70 15.29
C VAL A 99 8.23 -5.75 14.36
N PHE A 100 6.89 -5.78 14.38
CA PHE A 100 6.05 -4.98 13.47
C PHE A 100 5.00 -4.18 14.24
N GLN A 101 5.29 -2.92 14.51
CA GLN A 101 4.27 -1.93 14.86
C GLN A 101 4.36 -0.75 13.91
N VAL A 102 3.26 -0.45 13.20
CA VAL A 102 3.08 0.89 12.63
C VAL A 102 2.90 1.81 13.82
N GLN A 103 3.87 2.70 14.03
CA GLN A 103 3.72 3.72 15.06
C GLN A 103 2.48 4.53 14.74
N GLU A 104 1.51 4.57 15.67
CA GLU A 104 0.29 5.34 15.46
C GLU A 104 0.66 6.78 15.12
N THR A 105 0.36 7.19 13.90
CA THR A 105 0.85 8.47 13.36
C THR A 105 -0.31 9.29 12.85
N VAL A 106 -0.36 10.53 13.29
CA VAL A 106 -1.32 11.52 12.79
C VAL A 106 -0.77 12.14 11.51
N LEU A 107 -1.49 12.00 10.41
CA LEU A 107 -1.06 12.43 9.09
C LEU A 107 -2.24 12.92 8.24
N ASP A 108 -1.92 13.73 7.23
CA ASP A 108 -2.85 14.14 6.17
C ASP A 108 -2.56 13.40 4.85
N LYS A 109 -1.34 12.86 4.71
CA LYS A 109 -0.92 12.06 3.57
C LYS A 109 -0.14 10.84 4.03
N LEU A 110 -0.44 9.69 3.43
CA LEU A 110 0.29 8.43 3.58
C LEU A 110 0.81 8.01 2.21
N LYS A 111 2.10 7.68 2.12
CA LYS A 111 2.72 7.04 0.96
C LYS A 111 3.20 5.66 1.37
N ILE A 112 2.89 4.69 0.52
CA ILE A 112 3.33 3.31 0.62
C ILE A 112 4.23 3.07 -0.58
N THR A 113 5.49 2.77 -0.33
CA THR A 113 6.49 2.47 -1.36
C THR A 113 6.76 0.97 -1.33
N PHE A 114 6.60 0.30 -2.47
CA PHE A 114 6.81 -1.12 -2.66
C PHE A 114 8.14 -1.33 -3.38
N GLU A 115 9.06 -2.03 -2.72
CA GLU A 115 10.43 -2.24 -3.17
C GLU A 115 10.69 -3.74 -3.31
N ASN A 116 11.69 -4.11 -4.11
CA ASN A 116 12.14 -5.49 -4.28
C ASN A 116 10.99 -6.45 -4.62
N GLY A 117 10.19 -6.12 -5.65
CA GLY A 117 9.05 -6.93 -6.10
C GLY A 117 9.40 -8.41 -6.25
N THR A 118 8.44 -9.30 -5.96
CA THR A 118 8.66 -10.75 -6.02
C THR A 118 8.74 -11.27 -7.45
N ASP A 119 8.02 -10.63 -8.37
CA ASP A 119 8.14 -10.86 -9.81
C ASP A 119 9.45 -10.29 -10.38
N PHE A 120 9.88 -10.83 -11.52
CA PHE A 120 11.14 -10.43 -12.17
C PHE A 120 11.14 -9.00 -12.73
N PHE A 121 9.96 -8.39 -12.95
CA PHE A 121 9.83 -7.07 -13.57
C PHE A 121 9.53 -5.96 -12.56
N GLY A 122 9.39 -6.27 -11.27
CA GLY A 122 9.04 -5.33 -10.20
C GLY A 122 7.60 -4.79 -10.27
N ARG A 123 6.70 -5.53 -10.90
CA ARG A 123 5.26 -5.28 -10.90
C ARG A 123 4.65 -5.64 -9.55
N ILE A 124 3.66 -4.85 -9.16
CA ILE A 124 2.88 -5.06 -7.96
C ILE A 124 1.41 -5.15 -8.36
N VAL A 125 0.72 -6.18 -7.87
CA VAL A 125 -0.71 -6.37 -8.08
C VAL A 125 -1.42 -6.37 -6.73
N ILE A 126 -2.38 -5.47 -6.54
CA ILE A 126 -3.13 -5.32 -5.29
C ILE A 126 -4.63 -5.37 -5.60
N TYR A 127 -5.31 -6.35 -5.00
CA TYR A 127 -6.77 -6.48 -5.02
C TYR A 127 -7.42 -5.54 -4.02
N HIS A 128 -6.91 -5.53 -2.78
CA HIS A 128 -7.50 -4.73 -1.71
C HIS A 128 -6.44 -3.96 -0.93
N LEU A 129 -6.73 -2.67 -0.66
CA LEU A 129 -5.90 -1.81 0.17
C LEU A 129 -6.79 -1.00 1.12
N ASN A 130 -6.67 -1.23 2.42
CA ASN A 130 -7.41 -0.49 3.43
C ASN A 130 -6.48 0.10 4.49
N VAL A 131 -6.76 1.35 4.88
CA VAL A 131 -6.10 2.01 6.02
C VAL A 131 -7.12 2.15 7.13
N LEU A 132 -6.86 1.53 8.27
CA LEU A 132 -7.68 1.63 9.46
C LEU A 132 -7.06 2.58 10.48
N GLY A 133 -7.92 3.23 11.25
CA GLY A 133 -7.53 4.23 12.21
C GLY A 133 -8.70 5.11 12.58
N GLU A 134 -8.38 6.24 13.19
CA GLU A 134 -9.36 7.21 13.68
C GLU A 134 -9.29 8.48 12.85
N ARG A 135 -10.46 9.06 12.60
CA ARG A 135 -10.53 10.39 12.02
C ARG A 135 -10.48 11.41 13.15
N LEU A 136 -9.68 12.47 12.99
CA LEU A 136 -9.62 13.60 13.92
C LEU A 136 -10.58 14.72 13.51
#